data_AF-A0A3C0KY41-F1
#
_entry.id   AF-A0A3C0KY41-F1
#
_cell.length_a   1.000
_cell.length_b   1.000
_cell.length_c   1.000
_cell.angle_alpha   90.00
_cell.angle_beta   90.00
_cell.angle_gamma   90.00
#
_symmetry.space_group_name_H-M   'P 1'
#
loop_
_entity.id
_entity.type
_entity.pdbx_description
1 polymer ?
#
loop_
_entity_poly.entity_id
_entity_poly.type
_entity_poly.pdbx_seq_one_letter_code
_entity_poly.pdbx_strand_id
1 'polypeptide(L)'
;RGATVDVGLYRLQFDPAAASGKASNGVCRRRFAEDRAAGLLDFGSDYDCFDRLSQTAHPDLSEVAKQNRQRLVNAMAAKGFVNYDQEWWHFTFQPEPYPTVYFDFPITED
;
A
#
# COMPACT_ATOMS: atom_id res chain seq x y z
N ARG A 1 -14.32 13.01 3.80
CA ARG A 1 -13.30 13.65 2.94
C ARG A 1 -13.15 12.79 1.69
N GLY A 2 -12.89 13.40 0.53
CA GLY A 2 -13.02 12.72 -0.76
C GLY A 2 -11.72 12.62 -1.56
N ALA A 3 -10.57 12.86 -0.94
CA ALA A 3 -9.30 13.01 -1.64
C ALA A 3 -8.18 12.15 -1.03
N THR A 4 -8.54 11.03 -0.43
CA THR A 4 -7.61 10.07 0.16
C THR A 4 -7.79 8.72 -0.54
N VAL A 5 -6.68 8.05 -0.81
CA VAL A 5 -6.64 6.77 -1.51
C VAL A 5 -5.68 5.83 -0.80
N ASP A 6 -6.04 4.55 -0.85
CA ASP A 6 -5.23 3.46 -0.36
C ASP A 6 -4.83 2.59 -1.55
N VAL A 7 -3.52 2.45 -1.81
CA VAL A 7 -3.01 1.85 -3.05
C VAL A 7 -1.76 1.01 -2.84
N GLY A 8 -1.58 0.04 -3.74
CA GLY A 8 -0.37 -0.77 -3.87
C GLY A 8 0.11 -0.87 -5.32
N LEU A 9 1.32 -1.39 -5.53
CA LEU A 9 1.89 -1.60 -6.87
C LEU A 9 1.85 -3.08 -7.22
N TYR A 10 1.27 -3.39 -8.38
CA TYR A 10 1.27 -4.72 -8.98
C TYR A 10 2.16 -4.77 -10.22
N ARG A 11 2.84 -5.91 -10.45
CA ARG A 11 3.51 -6.19 -11.73
C ARG A 11 2.49 -6.69 -12.75
N LEU A 12 2.37 -5.98 -13.87
CA LEU A 12 1.46 -6.34 -14.97
C LEU A 12 1.88 -7.60 -15.73
N GLN A 13 3.18 -7.81 -15.87
CA GLN A 13 3.77 -9.04 -16.41
C GLN A 13 4.55 -9.69 -15.27
N PHE A 14 3.94 -10.69 -14.64
CA PHE A 14 4.55 -11.41 -13.54
C PHE A 14 4.36 -12.92 -13.78
N ASP A 15 5.39 -13.69 -13.45
CA ASP A 15 5.33 -15.15 -13.46
C ASP A 15 4.86 -15.65 -12.07
N PRO A 16 3.66 -16.27 -11.97
CA PRO A 16 3.16 -16.86 -10.73
C PRO A 16 4.15 -17.82 -10.07
N ALA A 17 4.92 -18.56 -10.86
CA ALA A 17 5.90 -19.52 -10.34
C ALA A 17 7.09 -18.82 -9.65
N ALA A 18 7.47 -17.64 -10.14
CA ALA A 18 8.56 -16.83 -9.59
C ALA A 18 8.17 -16.02 -8.35
N ALA A 19 6.88 -15.79 -8.10
CA ALA A 19 6.40 -15.09 -6.92
C ALA A 19 6.43 -15.94 -5.62
N SER A 20 6.74 -17.24 -5.75
CA SER A 20 6.80 -18.20 -4.66
C SER A 20 7.68 -17.70 -3.50
N GLY A 21 7.02 -17.25 -2.44
CA GLY A 21 7.61 -16.96 -1.15
C GLY A 21 7.05 -17.95 -0.13
N LYS A 22 7.82 -18.29 0.90
CA LYS A 22 7.28 -19.07 2.02
C LYS A 22 6.16 -18.27 2.66
N ALA A 23 5.01 -18.91 2.87
CA ALA A 23 3.98 -18.38 3.76
C ALA A 23 4.64 -18.05 5.10
N SER A 24 4.47 -16.81 5.56
CA SER A 24 4.96 -16.40 6.86
C SER A 24 3.77 -16.29 7.81
N ASN A 25 3.80 -17.06 8.90
CA ASN A 25 2.71 -17.15 9.88
C ASN A 25 2.62 -15.90 10.81
N GLY A 26 3.00 -14.71 10.34
CA GLY A 26 2.92 -13.47 11.10
C GLY A 26 1.56 -12.79 10.93
N VAL A 27 1.07 -12.12 11.98
CA VAL A 27 -0.24 -11.42 12.01
C VAL A 27 -0.45 -10.47 10.82
N CYS A 28 0.63 -9.86 10.32
CA CYS A 28 0.67 -8.94 9.18
C CYS A 28 1.27 -9.49 7.90
N ARG A 29 1.32 -10.81 7.74
CA ARG A 29 1.80 -11.43 6.50
C ARG A 29 0.97 -12.65 6.10
N ARG A 30 -0.29 -12.67 6.52
CA ARG A 30 -1.20 -13.81 6.34
C ARG A 30 -1.66 -13.92 4.89
N ARG A 31 -1.93 -12.80 4.22
CA ARG A 31 -2.28 -12.77 2.79
C ARG A 31 -1.10 -12.44 1.88
N PHE A 32 0.02 -12.02 2.47
CA PHE A 32 1.20 -11.59 1.74
C PHE A 32 1.64 -12.53 0.63
N ALA A 33 1.62 -13.84 0.86
CA ALA A 33 1.98 -14.83 -0.16
C ALA A 33 0.98 -14.87 -1.33
N GLU A 34 -0.31 -14.76 -1.05
CA GLU A 34 -1.39 -14.73 -2.06
C GLU A 34 -1.33 -13.44 -2.87
N ASP A 35 -1.22 -12.28 -2.20
CA ASP A 35 -1.15 -10.99 -2.88
C ASP A 35 0.10 -10.89 -3.76
N ARG A 36 1.25 -11.37 -3.28
CA ARG A 36 2.46 -11.47 -4.10
C ARG A 36 2.28 -12.43 -5.27
N ALA A 37 1.58 -13.54 -5.06
CA ALA A 37 1.21 -14.47 -6.12
C ALA A 37 0.13 -13.91 -7.07
N ALA A 38 -0.47 -12.76 -6.77
CA ALA A 38 -1.27 -11.98 -7.70
C ALA A 38 -0.45 -10.85 -8.37
N GLY A 39 0.85 -10.75 -8.07
CA GLY A 39 1.77 -9.77 -8.63
C GLY A 39 2.01 -8.54 -7.76
N LEU A 40 1.46 -8.45 -6.55
CA LEU A 40 1.75 -7.35 -5.62
C LEU A 40 3.25 -7.34 -5.31
N LEU A 41 3.85 -6.15 -5.35
CA LEU A 41 5.23 -5.99 -4.91
C LEU A 41 5.35 -6.30 -3.41
N ASP A 42 6.54 -6.75 -3.00
CA ASP A 42 6.83 -6.98 -1.60
C ASP A 42 6.88 -5.63 -0.86
N PHE A 43 5.88 -5.36 -0.02
CA PHE A 43 5.83 -4.19 0.87
C PHE A 43 6.17 -4.54 2.33
N GLY A 44 6.59 -5.77 2.63
CA GLY A 44 6.98 -6.23 3.98
C GLY A 44 5.85 -6.46 4.99
N SER A 45 4.61 -6.04 4.69
CA SER A 45 3.39 -6.35 5.43
C SER A 45 2.19 -6.45 4.50
N ASP A 46 1.12 -7.08 4.98
CA ASP A 46 -0.21 -7.02 4.38
C ASP A 46 -0.71 -5.57 4.33
N TYR A 47 -1.53 -5.30 3.34
CA TYR A 47 -2.43 -4.16 3.29
C TYR A 47 -3.43 -4.23 4.47
N ASP A 48 -3.85 -3.09 5.03
CA ASP A 48 -4.78 -3.00 6.17
C ASP A 48 -4.35 -3.77 7.44
N CYS A 49 -3.05 -3.98 7.67
CA CYS A 49 -2.65 -4.65 8.91
C CYS A 49 -2.79 -3.79 10.18
N PHE A 50 -2.74 -2.45 10.05
CA PHE A 50 -2.79 -1.50 11.18
C PHE A 50 -1.81 -1.82 12.34
N ASP A 51 -0.63 -2.34 12.02
CA ASP A 51 0.45 -2.63 12.98
C ASP A 51 1.64 -1.69 12.76
N ARG A 52 2.59 -1.65 13.69
CA ARG A 52 3.85 -0.90 13.48
C ARG A 52 4.55 -1.29 12.18
N LEU A 53 4.47 -2.55 11.76
CA LEU A 53 5.03 -3.00 10.49
C LEU A 53 4.46 -2.26 9.27
N SER A 54 3.28 -1.64 9.39
CA SER A 54 2.66 -0.81 8.36
C SER A 54 3.35 0.55 8.16
N GLN A 55 4.14 1.03 9.13
CA GLN A 55 4.83 2.32 9.06
C GLN A 55 5.75 2.40 7.83
N THR A 56 5.58 3.40 6.99
CA THR A 56 6.28 3.52 5.70
C THR A 56 7.79 3.34 5.81
N ALA A 57 8.39 3.92 6.84
CA ALA A 57 9.83 3.85 7.12
C ALA A 57 10.21 2.87 8.25
N HIS A 58 9.45 1.80 8.46
CA HIS A 58 9.73 0.82 9.51
C HIS A 58 11.16 0.25 9.38
N PRO A 59 11.98 0.26 10.45
CA PRO A 59 13.41 -0.05 10.37
C PRO A 59 13.70 -1.50 9.99
N ASP A 60 12.88 -2.44 10.48
CA ASP A 60 13.11 -3.89 10.33
C ASP A 60 12.56 -4.48 9.02
N LEU A 61 12.21 -3.62 8.05
CA LEU A 61 11.81 -4.08 6.71
C LEU A 61 13.00 -4.64 5.94
N SER A 62 12.73 -5.58 5.04
CA SER A 62 13.72 -5.99 4.05
C SER A 62 14.07 -4.81 3.13
N GLU A 63 15.27 -4.81 2.54
CA GLU A 63 15.67 -3.77 1.59
C GLU A 63 14.75 -3.69 0.36
N VAL A 64 14.21 -4.84 -0.08
CA VAL A 64 13.22 -4.89 -1.16
C VAL A 64 11.93 -4.16 -0.75
N ALA A 65 11.42 -4.42 0.45
CA ALA A 65 10.22 -3.76 0.96
C ALA A 65 10.42 -2.24 1.10
N LYS A 66 11.56 -1.80 1.63
CA LYS A 66 11.92 -0.37 1.71
C LYS A 66 11.93 0.30 0.33
N GLN A 67 12.57 -0.33 -0.65
CA GLN A 67 12.64 0.19 -2.01
C GLN A 67 11.27 0.26 -2.69
N ASN A 68 10.40 -0.73 -2.48
CA ASN A 68 9.06 -0.74 -3.05
C ASN A 68 8.16 0.31 -2.38
N ARG A 69 8.20 0.46 -1.04
CA ARG A 69 7.51 1.55 -0.33
C ARG A 69 7.97 2.91 -0.85
N GLN A 70 9.28 3.14 -0.96
CA GLN A 70 9.80 4.40 -1.50
C GLN A 70 9.40 4.66 -2.95
N ARG A 71 9.37 3.61 -3.79
CA ARG A 71 8.88 3.71 -5.17
C ARG A 71 7.43 4.18 -5.22
N LEU A 72 6.57 3.60 -4.40
CA LEU A 72 5.16 4.02 -4.30
C LEU A 72 5.06 5.47 -3.82
N VAL A 73 5.74 5.82 -2.73
CA VAL A 73 5.76 7.21 -2.20
C VAL A 73 6.20 8.20 -3.27
N ASN A 74 7.29 7.93 -3.98
CA ASN A 74 7.80 8.82 -5.03
C ASN A 74 6.80 8.96 -6.20
N ALA A 75 6.17 7.86 -6.62
CA ALA A 75 5.19 7.87 -7.70
C ALA A 75 3.95 8.69 -7.33
N MET A 76 3.44 8.53 -6.11
CA MET A 76 2.28 9.27 -5.60
C MET A 76 2.62 10.75 -5.38
N ALA A 77 3.79 11.05 -4.80
CA ALA A 77 4.27 12.42 -4.60
C ALA A 77 4.40 13.19 -5.92
N ALA A 78 4.86 12.54 -6.98
CA ALA A 78 4.93 13.13 -8.33
C ALA A 78 3.55 13.54 -8.90
N LYS A 79 2.45 13.09 -8.28
CA LYS A 79 1.05 13.42 -8.64
C LYS A 79 0.34 14.27 -7.58
N GLY A 80 1.07 14.83 -6.62
CA GLY A 80 0.51 15.72 -5.60
C GLY A 80 -0.09 15.01 -4.40
N PHE A 81 0.20 13.72 -4.20
CA PHE A 81 -0.23 12.97 -3.03
C PHE A 81 0.85 12.97 -1.94
N VAL A 82 0.42 13.03 -0.68
CA VAL A 82 1.28 12.93 0.50
C VAL A 82 0.97 11.65 1.24
N ASN A 83 2.00 10.86 1.55
CA ASN A 83 1.86 9.62 2.32
C ASN A 83 1.54 9.90 3.79
N TYR A 84 0.69 9.07 4.39
CA TYR A 84 0.59 8.96 5.84
C TYR A 84 1.63 7.96 6.36
N ASP A 85 2.48 8.41 7.28
CA ASP A 85 3.69 7.69 7.68
C ASP A 85 3.43 6.37 8.43
N GLN A 86 2.26 6.20 9.04
CA GLN A 86 1.88 4.97 9.74
C GLN A 86 1.36 3.86 8.81
N GLU A 87 0.99 4.18 7.58
CA GLU A 87 0.35 3.25 6.63
C GLU A 87 0.96 3.42 5.24
N TRP A 88 1.81 2.46 4.83
CA TRP A 88 2.56 2.55 3.57
C TRP A 88 1.68 2.68 2.31
N TRP A 89 0.41 2.26 2.39
CA TRP A 89 -0.56 2.31 1.30
C TRP A 89 -1.38 3.61 1.26
N HIS A 90 -1.36 4.42 2.32
CA HIS A 90 -2.32 5.52 2.51
C HIS A 90 -1.77 6.88 2.04
N PHE A 91 -2.57 7.58 1.24
CA PHE A 91 -2.18 8.85 0.64
C PHE A 91 -3.33 9.86 0.57
N THR A 92 -3.06 11.12 0.88
CA THR A 92 -4.01 12.22 0.69
C THR A 92 -3.50 13.18 -0.39
N PHE A 93 -4.35 13.53 -1.35
CA PHE A 93 -4.04 14.53 -2.36
C PHE A 93 -3.92 15.92 -1.72
N GLN A 94 -2.92 16.70 -2.12
CA GLN A 94 -2.72 18.08 -1.70
C GLN A 94 -2.64 19.03 -2.91
N PRO A 95 -3.41 20.14 -2.90
CA PRO A 95 -4.32 20.57 -1.83
C PRO A 95 -5.59 19.71 -1.74
N GLU A 96 -6.01 19.35 -0.52
CA GLU A 96 -7.23 18.57 -0.30
C GLU A 96 -8.46 19.46 -0.61
N PRO A 97 -9.34 19.09 -1.57
CA PRO A 97 -10.38 20.00 -2.06
C PRO A 97 -11.58 20.19 -1.11
N TYR A 98 -11.76 19.30 -0.13
CA TYR A 98 -12.95 19.17 0.69
C TYR A 98 -12.62 18.94 2.19
N PRO A 99 -11.82 19.82 2.83
CA PRO A 99 -11.14 19.48 4.10
C PRO A 99 -12.11 19.37 5.28
N THR A 100 -13.30 19.95 5.14
CA THR A 100 -14.36 19.98 6.13
C THR A 100 -15.63 19.26 5.67
N VAL A 101 -15.63 18.65 4.48
CA VAL A 101 -16.80 17.94 3.94
C VAL A 101 -16.61 16.43 4.10
N TYR A 102 -17.65 15.80 4.66
CA TYR A 102 -17.79 14.36 4.77
C TYR A 102 -18.91 13.95 3.83
N PHE A 103 -18.56 13.12 2.84
CA PHE A 103 -19.52 12.59 1.89
C PHE A 103 -20.14 11.32 2.47
N ASP A 104 -21.44 11.17 2.26
CA ASP A 104 -22.24 10.01 2.68
C ASP A 104 -23.24 9.67 1.58
N PHE A 105 -22.72 9.32 0.41
CA PHE A 105 -23.50 8.82 -0.72
C PHE A 105 -23.14 7.36 -0.99
N PRO A 106 -24.06 6.52 -1.49
CA PRO A 106 -23.77 5.14 -1.83
C PRO A 106 -22.68 5.02 -2.90
N ILE A 107 -21.77 4.05 -2.75
CA ILE A 107 -20.83 3.67 -3.79
C ILE A 107 -21.51 2.63 -4.69
N THR A 108 -21.74 2.97 -5.96
CA THR A 108 -22.39 2.11 -6.95
C THR A 108 -21.49 1.93 -8.17
N GLU A 109 -21.58 0.76 -8.82
CA GLU A 109 -21.11 0.60 -10.20
C GLU A 109 -22.18 1.19 -11.13
N ASP A 110 -21.76 1.94 -12.15
CA ASP A 110 -22.66 2.40 -13.23
C ASP A 110 -23.11 1.24 -14.12
#